data_AF-A0AAE1KXV9-F1
#
_entry.id   AF-A0AAE1KXV9-F1
#
_cell.length_a   1.000
_cell.length_b   1.000
_cell.length_c   1.000
_cell.angle_alpha   90.00
_cell.angle_beta   90.00
_cell.angle_gamma   90.00
#
_symmetry.space_group_name_H-M   'P 1'
#
loop_
_entity.id
_entity.type
_entity.pdbx_description
1 polymer ?
#
loop_
_entity_poly.entity_id
_entity_poly.type
_entity_poly.pdbx_seq_one_letter_code
_entity_poly.pdbx_strand_id
1 'polypeptide(L)'
;MTLKVVQRQVEFNPKITAKEIKEKNPQPLQGASVRTIQRLLRDDLHFDHRSFRRKPLVTEVQRKKRINFCKKYLEWDAEKWKNIVE
;
A
#
# COMPACT_ATOMS: atom_id res chain seq x y z
N MET A 1 -20.43 -10.13 -10.71
CA MET A 1 -20.53 -8.67 -10.43
C MET A 1 -19.84 -8.30 -9.12
N THR A 2 -20.16 -8.97 -8.02
CA THR A 2 -19.64 -8.73 -6.65
C THR A 2 -18.11 -8.67 -6.56
N LEU A 3 -17.39 -9.63 -7.16
CA LEU A 3 -15.92 -9.70 -7.11
C LEU A 3 -15.25 -8.45 -7.70
N LYS A 4 -15.68 -8.00 -8.89
CA LYS A 4 -15.13 -6.81 -9.57
C LYS A 4 -15.39 -5.53 -8.78
N VAL A 5 -16.53 -5.42 -8.10
CA VAL A 5 -16.85 -4.28 -7.23
C VAL A 5 -15.91 -4.25 -6.03
N VAL A 6 -15.71 -5.39 -5.37
CA VAL A 6 -14.78 -5.53 -4.24
C VAL A 6 -13.35 -5.16 -4.67
N GLN A 7 -12.89 -5.68 -5.82
CA GLN A 7 -11.55 -5.39 -6.35
C GLN A 7 -11.33 -3.89 -6.57
N ARG A 8 -12.25 -3.22 -7.27
CA ARG A 8 -12.14 -1.77 -7.54
C ARG A 8 -12.06 -0.92 -6.27
N GLN A 9 -12.82 -1.30 -5.24
CA GLN A 9 -12.80 -0.57 -3.96
C GLN A 9 -11.44 -0.67 -3.27
N VAL A 10 -10.80 -1.85 -3.31
CA VAL A 10 -9.47 -2.07 -2.74
C VAL A 10 -8.39 -1.38 -3.55
N GLU A 11 -8.44 -1.44 -4.89
CA GLU A 11 -7.48 -0.75 -5.75
C GLU A 11 -7.53 0.77 -5.57
N PHE A 12 -8.73 1.34 -5.38
CA PHE A 12 -8.90 2.76 -5.10
C PHE A 12 -8.42 3.15 -3.69
N ASN A 13 -8.75 2.34 -2.68
CA ASN A 13 -8.31 2.57 -1.31
C ASN A 13 -7.87 1.25 -0.66
N PRO A 14 -6.56 0.92 -0.67
CA PRO A 14 -6.05 -0.34 -0.12
C PRO A 14 -6.26 -0.50 1.39
N LYS A 15 -6.66 0.56 2.11
CA LYS A 15 -6.93 0.54 3.55
C LYS A 15 -8.39 0.27 3.89
N ILE A 16 -9.27 0.13 2.89
CA ILE A 16 -10.69 -0.06 3.12
C ILE A 16 -10.97 -1.42 3.76
N THR A 17 -11.85 -1.44 4.75
CA THR A 17 -12.28 -2.67 5.42
C THR A 17 -13.40 -3.37 4.67
N ALA A 18 -13.57 -4.68 4.87
CA ALA A 18 -14.68 -5.44 4.28
C ALA A 18 -16.07 -4.88 4.67
N LYS A 19 -16.18 -4.31 5.89
CA LYS A 19 -17.41 -3.66 6.36
C LYS A 19 -17.69 -2.38 5.57
N GLU A 20 -16.70 -1.50 5.43
CA GLU A 20 -16.83 -0.27 4.65
C GLU A 20 -17.10 -0.55 3.16
N ILE A 21 -16.49 -1.61 2.59
CA ILE A 21 -16.79 -2.05 1.22
C ILE A 21 -18.28 -2.37 1.08
N LYS A 22 -18.86 -3.10 2.04
CA LYS A 22 -20.29 -3.44 2.06
C LYS A 22 -21.17 -2.20 2.15
N GLU A 23 -20.87 -1.32 3.11
CA GLU A 23 -21.64 -0.10 3.37
C GLU A 23 -21.63 0.88 2.20
N LYS A 24 -20.50 1.00 1.49
CA LYS A 24 -20.38 1.87 0.30
C LYS A 24 -21.04 1.31 -0.95
N ASN A 25 -21.38 0.02 -0.99
CA ASN A 25 -21.94 -0.64 -2.16
C ASN A 25 -23.19 -1.46 -1.78
N PRO A 26 -24.26 -0.81 -1.28
CA PRO A 26 -25.40 -1.51 -0.71
C PRO A 26 -26.19 -2.34 -1.74
N GLN A 27 -26.43 -1.82 -2.95
CA GLN A 27 -27.12 -2.57 -4.00
C GLN A 27 -26.24 -3.70 -4.59
N PRO A 28 -24.99 -3.44 -5.03
CA PRO A 28 -24.17 -4.49 -5.65
C PRO A 28 -23.75 -5.62 -4.70
N LEU A 29 -23.76 -5.36 -3.38
CA LEU A 29 -23.32 -6.29 -2.34
C LEU A 29 -24.46 -6.68 -1.37
N GLN A 30 -25.73 -6.44 -1.71
CA GLN A 30 -26.88 -6.68 -0.83
C GLN A 30 -26.92 -8.12 -0.29
N GLY A 31 -26.67 -9.11 -1.15
CA GLY A 31 -26.64 -10.53 -0.79
C GLY A 31 -25.32 -11.03 -0.19
N ALA A 32 -24.27 -10.20 -0.16
CA ALA A 32 -22.98 -10.60 0.37
C ALA A 32 -22.86 -10.26 1.86
N SER A 33 -22.53 -11.25 2.68
CA SER A 33 -22.15 -10.97 4.08
C SER A 33 -20.75 -10.32 4.14
N VAL A 34 -20.43 -9.66 5.26
CA VAL A 34 -19.06 -9.16 5.49
C VAL A 34 -18.04 -10.30 5.43
N ARG A 35 -18.39 -11.48 5.95
CA ARG A 35 -17.56 -12.69 5.88
C ARG A 35 -17.34 -13.15 4.44
N THR A 36 -18.36 -13.06 3.59
CA THR A 36 -18.25 -13.35 2.15
C THR A 36 -17.25 -12.40 1.51
N ILE A 37 -17.33 -11.10 1.78
CA ILE A 37 -16.38 -10.11 1.25
C ILE A 37 -14.95 -10.41 1.74
N GLN A 38 -14.76 -10.75 3.01
CA GLN A 38 -13.46 -11.16 3.55
C GLN A 38 -12.89 -12.41 2.85
N ARG A 39 -13.74 -13.39 2.52
CA ARG A 39 -13.34 -14.56 1.73
C ARG A 39 -12.91 -14.15 0.33
N LEU A 40 -13.73 -13.33 -0.36
CA LEU A 40 -13.40 -12.83 -1.70
C LEU A 40 -12.06 -12.09 -1.73
N LEU A 41 -11.79 -11.25 -0.73
CA LEU A 41 -10.53 -10.52 -0.61
C LEU A 41 -9.32 -11.47 -0.53
N ARG A 42 -9.42 -12.52 0.28
CA ARG A 42 -8.29 -13.43 0.56
C ARG A 42 -8.12 -14.50 -0.51
N ASP A 43 -9.21 -15.20 -0.83
CA ASP A 43 -9.17 -16.46 -1.56
C ASP A 43 -9.30 -16.23 -3.06
N ASP A 44 -10.15 -15.28 -3.47
CA ASP A 44 -10.43 -14.99 -4.89
C ASP A 44 -9.56 -13.85 -5.45
N LEU A 45 -9.18 -12.86 -4.63
CA LEU A 45 -8.41 -11.68 -5.05
C LEU A 45 -6.96 -11.67 -4.53
N HIS A 46 -6.60 -12.58 -3.62
CA HIS A 46 -5.27 -12.67 -3.03
C HIS A 46 -4.76 -11.36 -2.38
N PHE A 47 -5.68 -10.54 -1.85
CA PHE A 47 -5.35 -9.40 -1.02
C PHE A 47 -5.04 -9.86 0.40
N ASP A 48 -3.76 -10.11 0.67
CA ASP A 48 -3.27 -10.40 2.01
C ASP A 48 -3.54 -9.23 2.97
N HIS A 49 -3.96 -9.55 4.19
CA HIS A 49 -3.99 -8.57 5.25
C HIS A 49 -2.56 -8.26 5.71
N ARG A 50 -2.08 -7.04 5.46
CA ARG A 50 -0.75 -6.58 5.90
C ARG A 50 -0.87 -5.36 6.80
N SER A 51 -0.11 -5.35 7.89
CA SER A 51 -0.02 -4.19 8.78
C SER A 51 0.68 -3.02 8.09
N PHE A 52 0.10 -1.83 8.18
CA PHE A 52 0.74 -0.61 7.69
C PHE A 52 2.02 -0.31 8.47
N ARG A 53 3.12 -0.07 7.75
CA ARG A 53 4.39 0.39 8.35
C ARG A 53 4.44 1.92 8.36
N ARG A 54 4.69 2.51 9.53
CA ARG A 54 4.92 3.95 9.66
C ARG A 54 6.18 4.33 8.89
N LYS A 55 6.07 5.28 7.97
CA LYS A 55 7.21 5.89 7.29
C LYS A 55 7.44 7.28 7.88
N PRO A 56 8.69 7.76 7.98
CA PRO A 56 8.97 9.13 8.37
C PRO A 56 8.20 10.10 7.47
N LEU A 57 7.64 11.15 8.06
CA LEU A 57 7.08 12.27 7.30
C LEU A 57 8.26 13.07 6.74
N VAL A 58 8.34 13.15 5.41
CA VAL A 58 9.42 13.83 4.70
C VAL A 58 8.81 14.96 3.91
N THR A 59 9.27 16.19 4.12
CA THR A 59 8.84 17.34 3.30
C THR A 59 9.42 17.23 1.90
N GLU A 60 8.82 17.92 0.92
CA GLU A 60 9.33 17.88 -0.46
C GLU A 60 10.78 18.37 -0.58
N VAL A 61 11.19 19.34 0.25
CA VAL A 61 12.58 19.80 0.32
C VAL A 61 13.50 18.68 0.83
N GLN A 62 13.11 17.99 1.90
CA GLN A 62 13.88 16.87 2.45
C GLN A 62 13.95 15.69 1.45
N ARG A 63 12.86 15.41 0.72
CA ARG A 63 12.81 14.39 -0.33
C ARG A 63 13.84 14.71 -1.43
N LYS A 64 13.85 15.95 -1.93
CA LYS A 64 14.83 16.40 -2.94
C LYS A 64 16.26 16.27 -2.44
N LYS A 65 16.55 16.68 -1.20
CA LYS A 65 17.89 16.54 -0.59
C LYS A 65 18.34 15.07 -0.55
N ARG A 66 17.47 14.17 -0.11
CA ARG A 66 17.75 12.71 -0.07
C ARG A 66 18.04 12.16 -1.45
N ILE A 67 17.20 12.48 -2.45
CA ILE A 67 17.39 12.02 -3.83
C ILE A 67 18.69 12.57 -4.41
N ASN A 68 18.99 13.85 -4.21
CA ASN A 68 20.23 14.45 -4.70
C ASN A 68 21.47 13.83 -4.06
N PHE A 69 21.42 13.52 -2.76
CA PHE A 69 22.48 12.79 -2.08
C PHE A 69 22.68 11.41 -2.71
N CYS A 70 21.60 10.63 -2.87
CA CYS A 70 21.66 9.32 -3.52
C CYS A 70 22.22 9.39 -4.94
N LYS A 71 21.80 10.36 -5.75
CA LYS A 71 22.32 10.55 -7.11
C LYS A 71 23.80 10.93 -7.12
N LYS A 72 24.22 11.81 -6.21
CA LYS A 72 25.62 12.28 -6.12
C LYS A 72 26.58 11.13 -5.82
N TYR A 73 26.14 10.16 -5.03
CA TYR A 73 26.97 9.05 -4.55
C TYR A 73 26.52 7.69 -5.08
N LEU A 74 25.75 7.67 -6.17
CA LEU A 74 25.21 6.42 -6.74
C LEU A 74 26.34 5.49 -7.20
N GLU A 75 27.36 6.06 -7.83
CA GLU A 75 28.53 5.36 -8.39
C GLU A 75 29.65 5.13 -7.37
N TRP A 76 29.39 5.36 -6.08
CA TRP A 76 30.39 5.13 -5.04
C TRP A 76 30.47 3.64 -4.70
N ASP A 77 31.65 3.08 -4.87
CA ASP A 77 32.01 1.74 -4.41
C ASP A 77 32.22 1.68 -2.89
N ALA A 78 32.29 0.46 -2.36
CA ALA A 78 32.47 0.22 -0.94
C ALA A 78 33.78 0.79 -0.37
N GLU A 79 34.83 0.95 -1.20
CA GLU A 79 36.12 1.51 -0.74
C GLU A 79 36.02 3.01 -0.48
N LYS A 80 35.33 3.76 -1.37
CA LYS A 80 35.06 5.19 -1.16
C LYS A 80 34.22 5.43 0.09
N TRP A 81 33.26 4.55 0.40
CA TRP A 81 32.45 4.65 1.62
C TRP A 81 33.25 4.38 2.90
N LYS A 82 34.25 3.49 2.87
CA LYS A 82 35.11 3.21 4.05
C LYS A 82 35.89 4.44 4.50
N ASN A 83 36.24 5.33 3.57
CA ASN A 83 37.00 6.55 3.87
C ASN A 83 36.14 7.67 4.50
N ILE A 84 34.83 7.46 4.73
CA ILE A 84 33.93 8.44 5.37
C ILE A 84 33.78 8.18 6.89
N VAL A 85 34.30 7.09 7.43
CA VAL A 85 34.13 6.78 8.86
C VAL A 85 35.13 7.59 9.70
N GLU A 86 34.61 8.53 10.48
CA GLU A 86 35.26 9.13 11.66
C GLU A 86 34.89 8.32 12.91
#